data_AF-A0AAV5T390-F1
#
_entry.id   AF-A0AAV5T390-F1
#
_cell.length_a   1.000
_cell.length_b   1.000
_cell.length_c   1.000
_cell.angle_alpha   90.00
_cell.angle_beta   90.00
_cell.angle_gamma   90.00
#
_symmetry.space_group_name_H-M   'P 1'
#
loop_
_entity.id
_entity.type
_entity.pdbx_description
1 polymer ?
#
loop_
_entity_poly.entity_id
_entity_poly.type
_entity_poly.pdbx_seq_one_letter_code
_entity_poly.pdbx_strand_id
1 'polypeptide(L)'
;FKNNTIQSFGVDALNQFVKMQKIGLIREKDATRFIPSYASMLFSQQKKQYNLMPENVDIDLPSDSAYAYHYYSSVVVRMIEEGVKTKWVGWNTLKGNSDVEMHNGEGGAEEEGSTAVFVVGGVTRAEIAGLRQMKDIGLIASSSIVNRESIFDSLTNIL
;
A
#
# COMPACT_ATOMS: atom_id res chain seq x y z
N PHE A 1 -10.49 -12.86 23.71
CA PHE A 1 -11.04 -12.30 22.46
C PHE A 1 -11.93 -13.31 21.74
N LYS A 2 -11.38 -14.40 21.17
CA LYS A 2 -12.13 -15.44 20.42
C LYS A 2 -13.40 -15.96 21.12
N ASN A 3 -13.32 -16.32 22.41
CA ASN A 3 -14.47 -16.84 23.17
C ASN A 3 -15.59 -15.80 23.35
N ASN A 4 -15.24 -14.54 23.64
CA ASN A 4 -16.23 -13.47 23.78
C ASN A 4 -16.90 -13.14 22.45
N THR A 5 -16.16 -13.20 21.33
CA THR A 5 -16.72 -12.93 20.00
C THR A 5 -17.65 -14.05 19.55
N ILE A 6 -17.32 -15.32 19.79
CA ILE A 6 -18.21 -16.44 19.48
C ILE A 6 -19.49 -16.37 20.31
N GLN A 7 -19.39 -16.03 21.60
CA GLN A 7 -20.54 -15.87 22.48
C GLN A 7 -21.44 -14.70 22.06
N SER A 8 -20.86 -13.63 21.49
CA SER A 8 -21.60 -12.41 21.14
C SER A 8 -22.13 -12.42 19.69
N PHE A 9 -21.47 -13.11 18.76
CA PHE A 9 -21.73 -13.03 17.32
C PHE A 9 -21.95 -14.40 16.65
N GLY A 10 -21.95 -15.49 17.42
CA GLY A 10 -22.21 -16.84 16.91
C GLY A 10 -21.03 -17.51 16.20
N VAL A 11 -21.31 -18.67 15.61
CA VAL A 11 -20.29 -19.53 14.97
C VAL A 11 -19.82 -18.98 13.62
N ASP A 12 -20.62 -18.16 12.94
CA ASP A 12 -20.24 -17.55 11.65
C ASP A 12 -19.02 -16.63 11.77
N ALA A 13 -18.90 -15.93 12.91
CA ALA A 13 -17.73 -15.12 13.22
C ALA A 13 -16.45 -15.98 13.29
N LEU A 14 -16.52 -17.24 13.72
CA LEU A 14 -15.38 -18.15 13.78
C LEU A 14 -14.81 -18.43 12.38
N ASN A 15 -15.67 -18.61 11.38
CA ASN A 15 -15.23 -18.82 9.99
C ASN A 15 -14.45 -17.59 9.49
N GLN A 16 -14.95 -16.39 9.76
CA GLN A 16 -14.27 -15.14 9.42
C GLN A 16 -12.89 -15.03 10.09
N PHE A 17 -12.78 -15.41 11.38
CA PHE A 17 -11.48 -15.46 12.07
C PHE A 17 -10.50 -16.42 11.43
N VAL A 18 -10.94 -17.62 11.04
CA VAL A 18 -10.06 -18.59 10.37
C VAL A 18 -9.57 -18.05 9.03
N LYS A 19 -10.43 -17.37 8.26
CA LYS A 19 -10.03 -16.73 6.99
C LYS A 19 -9.03 -15.60 7.23
N MET A 20 -9.27 -14.73 8.21
CA MET A 20 -8.34 -13.67 8.61
C MET A 20 -6.98 -14.24 9.07
N GLN A 21 -6.95 -15.39 9.73
CA GLN A 21 -5.71 -16.10 10.09
C GLN A 21 -4.99 -16.61 8.84
N LYS A 22 -5.70 -17.27 7.93
CA LYS A 22 -5.14 -17.80 6.66
C LYS A 22 -4.49 -16.71 5.81
N ILE A 23 -5.08 -15.51 5.75
CA ILE A 23 -4.53 -14.37 5.02
C ILE A 23 -3.64 -13.47 5.87
N GLY A 24 -3.27 -13.91 7.08
CA GLY A 24 -2.28 -13.25 7.92
C GLY A 24 -2.66 -11.90 8.51
N LEU A 25 -3.94 -11.48 8.44
CA LEU A 25 -4.44 -10.25 9.06
C LEU A 25 -4.39 -10.33 10.58
N ILE A 26 -4.67 -11.51 11.12
CA ILE A 26 -4.54 -11.81 12.54
C ILE A 26 -3.65 -13.04 12.70
N ARG A 27 -2.83 -13.07 13.73
CA ARG A 27 -1.93 -14.19 14.01
C ARG A 27 -1.92 -14.48 15.50
N GLU A 28 -1.80 -15.75 15.85
CA GLU A 28 -1.49 -16.14 17.22
C GLU A 28 0.03 -16.06 17.39
N LYS A 29 0.49 -15.57 18.55
CA LYS A 29 1.92 -15.29 18.80
C LYS A 29 2.80 -16.54 18.62
N ASP A 30 2.27 -17.70 18.99
CA ASP A 30 2.94 -19.00 18.92
C ASP A 30 2.20 -19.95 17.96
N ALA A 31 1.63 -19.42 16.88
CA ALA A 31 0.85 -20.18 15.91
C ALA A 31 1.71 -21.26 15.23
N THR A 32 1.27 -22.52 15.30
CA THR A 32 1.84 -23.63 14.51
C THR A 32 1.02 -23.94 13.25
N ARG A 33 -0.15 -23.31 13.11
CA ARG A 33 -1.10 -23.49 12.01
C ARG A 33 -1.47 -22.13 11.42
N PHE A 34 -1.85 -22.11 10.14
CA PHE A 34 -2.23 -20.89 9.41
C PHE A 34 -1.13 -19.82 9.38
N ILE A 35 0.13 -20.25 9.25
CA ILE A 35 1.28 -19.36 9.05
C ILE A 35 1.31 -18.98 7.56
N PRO A 36 1.20 -17.69 7.19
CA PRO A 36 1.28 -17.29 5.80
C PRO A 36 2.69 -17.54 5.24
N SER A 37 2.78 -17.89 3.95
CA SER A 37 4.04 -18.21 3.28
C SER A 37 4.94 -17.00 3.02
N TYR A 38 4.42 -15.79 3.19
CA TYR A 38 5.16 -14.54 3.01
C TYR A 38 5.75 -14.03 4.33
N ALA A 39 6.84 -13.26 4.21
CA ALA A 39 7.53 -12.67 5.35
C ALA A 39 6.57 -11.83 6.21
N SER A 40 6.72 -11.93 7.53
CA SER A 40 5.94 -11.08 8.44
C SER A 40 6.34 -9.63 8.24
N MET A 41 5.34 -8.74 8.20
CA MET A 41 5.59 -7.31 8.20
C MET A 41 6.21 -6.90 9.53
N LEU A 42 7.39 -6.26 9.49
CA LEU A 42 8.09 -5.75 10.67
C LEU A 42 7.66 -4.30 10.94
N PHE A 43 6.37 -4.11 11.25
CA PHE A 43 5.74 -2.80 11.31
C PHE A 43 6.47 -1.81 12.24
N SER A 44 6.95 -2.25 13.42
CA SER A 44 7.68 -1.36 14.34
C SER A 44 8.97 -0.80 13.75
N GLN A 45 9.66 -1.58 12.91
CA GLN A 45 10.87 -1.13 12.22
C GLN A 45 10.51 -0.21 11.07
N GLN A 46 9.54 -0.61 10.24
CA GLN A 46 9.04 0.18 9.12
C GLN A 46 8.44 1.52 9.56
N LYS A 47 7.74 1.56 10.70
CA LYS A 47 7.22 2.79 11.29
C LYS A 47 8.30 3.85 11.48
N LYS A 48 9.46 3.43 11.99
CA LYS A 48 10.61 4.30 12.19
C LYS A 48 11.32 4.62 10.86
N GLN A 49 11.61 3.59 10.07
CA GLN A 49 12.32 3.72 8.80
C GLN A 49 11.62 4.68 7.83
N TYR A 50 10.29 4.56 7.71
CA TYR A 50 9.48 5.33 6.77
C TYR A 50 8.80 6.55 7.39
N ASN A 51 9.07 6.85 8.67
CA ASN A 51 8.39 7.90 9.41
C ASN A 51 6.86 7.90 9.17
N LEU A 52 6.21 6.77 9.46
CA LEU A 52 4.78 6.58 9.14
C LEU A 52 3.85 7.44 9.98
N MET A 53 4.35 8.03 11.07
CA MET A 53 3.59 8.90 11.97
C MET A 53 4.41 10.17 12.26
N PRO A 54 4.53 11.08 11.28
CA PRO A 54 5.20 12.35 11.48
C PRO A 54 4.46 13.20 12.52
N GLU A 55 5.22 13.96 13.32
CA GLU A 55 4.66 14.76 14.43
C GLU A 55 3.88 15.99 13.95
N ASN A 56 4.32 16.61 12.85
CA ASN A 56 3.75 17.85 12.32
C ASN A 56 3.25 17.61 10.89
N VAL A 57 1.93 17.58 10.72
CA VAL A 57 1.26 17.45 9.42
C VAL A 57 0.24 18.56 9.31
N ASP A 58 0.38 19.40 8.28
CA ASP A 58 -0.64 20.35 7.90
C ASP A 58 -1.74 19.61 7.12
N ILE A 59 -2.97 19.67 7.61
CA ILE A 59 -4.13 18.98 7.00
C ILE A 59 -4.78 19.88 5.93
N ASP A 60 -4.69 21.20 6.09
CA ASP A 60 -5.35 22.18 5.23
C ASP A 60 -4.53 22.49 3.98
N LEU A 61 -3.19 22.54 4.12
CA LEU A 61 -2.24 22.66 3.01
C LEU A 61 -1.24 21.50 3.03
N PRO A 62 -1.65 20.30 2.58
CA PRO A 62 -0.90 19.09 2.85
C PRO A 62 0.34 18.98 1.95
N SER A 63 1.51 18.91 2.60
CA SER A 63 2.82 18.65 1.98
C SER A 63 3.36 17.25 2.23
N ASP A 64 2.70 16.49 3.13
CA ASP A 64 3.05 15.12 3.49
C ASP A 64 1.83 14.21 3.32
N SER A 65 2.05 12.98 2.84
CA SER A 65 0.99 12.00 2.56
C SER A 65 0.24 11.51 3.80
N ALA A 66 0.78 11.76 5.00
CA ALA A 66 0.11 11.45 6.25
C ALA A 66 -1.19 12.25 6.48
N TYR A 67 -1.43 13.34 5.73
CA TYR A 67 -2.69 14.08 5.79
C TYR A 67 -3.90 13.18 5.47
N ALA A 68 -3.72 12.20 4.57
CA ALA A 68 -4.80 11.37 4.05
C ALA A 68 -5.41 10.44 5.11
N TYR A 69 -4.68 10.13 6.18
CA TYR A 69 -5.19 9.37 7.33
C TYR A 69 -5.05 10.11 8.65
N HIS A 70 -4.96 11.45 8.64
CA HIS A 70 -4.79 12.26 9.86
C HIS A 70 -3.59 11.78 10.70
N TYR A 71 -2.38 12.17 10.28
CA TYR A 71 -1.11 11.90 10.97
C TYR A 71 -0.56 10.47 10.82
N TYR A 72 -1.13 9.66 9.91
CA TYR A 72 -0.55 8.40 9.48
C TYR A 72 -0.35 8.37 7.97
N SER A 73 0.84 8.00 7.51
CA SER A 73 1.06 7.69 6.10
C SER A 73 1.07 6.18 5.88
N SER A 74 0.39 5.72 4.81
CA SER A 74 0.48 4.33 4.38
C SER A 74 1.92 3.95 4.06
N VAL A 75 2.30 2.72 4.47
CA VAL A 75 3.61 2.14 4.15
C VAL A 75 3.83 2.09 2.64
N VAL A 76 2.79 1.73 1.87
CA VAL A 76 2.87 1.63 0.41
C VAL A 76 3.21 2.98 -0.20
N VAL A 77 2.55 4.05 0.27
CA VAL A 77 2.81 5.42 -0.20
C VAL A 77 4.24 5.84 0.13
N ARG A 78 4.74 5.59 1.36
CA ARG A 78 6.12 5.92 1.74
C ARG A 78 7.18 5.14 0.96
N MET A 79 6.92 3.86 0.67
CA MET A 79 7.81 3.06 -0.17
C MET A 79 7.90 3.61 -1.59
N ILE A 80 6.76 4.07 -2.14
CA ILE A 80 6.73 4.73 -3.45
C ILE A 80 7.41 6.10 -3.41
N GLU A 81 7.23 6.90 -2.35
CA GLU A 81 7.95 8.15 -2.16
C GLU A 81 9.48 7.94 -2.14
N GLU A 82 9.96 6.90 -1.45
CA GLU A 82 11.37 6.51 -1.47
C GLU A 82 11.82 6.10 -2.89
N GLY A 83 11.00 5.31 -3.59
CA GLY A 83 11.23 4.94 -4.98
C GLY A 83 11.39 6.15 -5.89
N VAL A 84 10.46 7.11 -5.83
CA VAL A 84 10.53 8.37 -6.58
C VAL A 84 11.80 9.16 -6.24
N LYS A 85 12.09 9.36 -4.94
CA LYS A 85 13.29 10.10 -4.48
C LYS A 85 14.60 9.48 -4.96
N THR A 86 14.65 8.16 -5.05
CA THR A 86 15.83 7.40 -5.48
C THR A 86 15.85 7.13 -6.98
N LYS A 87 14.90 7.67 -7.75
CA LYS A 87 14.69 7.34 -9.17
C LYS A 87 14.64 5.83 -9.41
N TRP A 88 14.00 5.12 -8.49
CA TRP A 88 13.77 3.68 -8.51
C TRP A 88 15.05 2.84 -8.51
N VAL A 89 16.18 3.40 -8.07
CA VAL A 89 17.44 2.66 -7.94
C VAL A 89 17.26 1.52 -6.93
N GLY A 90 17.64 0.31 -7.32
CA GLY A 90 17.47 -0.90 -6.50
C GLY A 90 16.08 -1.54 -6.58
N TRP A 91 15.14 -0.93 -7.30
CA TRP A 91 13.83 -1.52 -7.58
C TRP A 91 13.85 -2.27 -8.91
N ASN A 92 13.13 -3.40 -8.97
CA ASN A 92 12.89 -4.13 -10.21
C ASN A 92 11.87 -3.38 -11.06
N THR A 93 12.32 -2.38 -11.80
CA THR A 93 11.48 -1.59 -12.70
C THR A 93 11.63 -2.04 -14.14
N LEU A 94 10.51 -2.19 -14.83
CA LEU A 94 10.50 -2.34 -16.29
C LEU A 94 10.67 -0.94 -16.87
N LYS A 95 11.82 -0.68 -17.49
CA LYS A 95 11.98 0.52 -18.31
C LYS A 95 11.24 0.26 -19.62
N GLY A 96 10.32 1.13 -19.99
CA GLY A 96 9.77 1.11 -21.35
C GLY A 96 10.92 1.26 -22.34
N ASN A 97 10.90 0.51 -23.44
CA ASN A 97 11.82 0.75 -24.55
C ASN A 97 11.53 2.15 -25.10
N SER A 98 12.23 3.16 -24.61
CA SER A 98 12.33 4.47 -25.25
C SER A 98 13.42 4.43 -26.33
N ASP A 99 13.47 3.37 -27.12
CA ASP A 99 14.15 3.36 -28.42
C ASP A 99 13.19 3.96 -29.46
N VAL A 100 12.64 5.14 -29.15
CA VAL A 100 12.12 6.02 -30.20
C VAL A 100 13.38 6.66 -30.76
N GLU A 101 13.75 6.22 -31.97
CA GLU A 101 14.90 6.73 -32.72
C GLU A 101 15.00 8.24 -32.56
N MET A 102 16.10 8.69 -31.96
CA MET A 102 16.48 10.09 -31.95
C MET A 102 16.69 10.54 -33.39
N HIS A 103 15.64 11.07 -34.01
CA HIS A 103 15.78 11.83 -35.24
C HIS A 103 16.52 13.13 -34.89
N ASN A 104 17.76 13.19 -35.36
CA ASN A 104 18.69 14.31 -35.29
C ASN A 104 18.03 15.70 -35.25
N GLY A 105 18.33 16.46 -34.19
CA GLY A 105 18.23 17.91 -34.21
C GLY A 105 17.70 18.49 -32.91
N GLU A 106 18.55 19.28 -32.25
CA GLU A 106 18.26 20.18 -31.13
C GLU A 106 18.25 19.52 -29.74
N GLY A 107 19.12 20.04 -28.86
CA GLY A 107 19.30 19.61 -27.48
C GLY A 107 18.10 19.91 -26.61
N GLY A 108 17.02 19.16 -26.80
CA GLY A 108 15.88 19.10 -25.89
C GLY A 108 16.31 18.39 -24.61
N ALA A 109 15.99 19.00 -23.46
CA ALA A 109 16.10 18.36 -22.16
C ALA A 109 15.46 16.96 -22.21
N GLU A 110 16.08 15.96 -21.57
CA GLU A 110 15.45 14.66 -21.34
C GLU A 110 14.02 14.92 -20.85
N GLU A 111 13.00 14.54 -21.63
CA GLU A 111 11.62 14.66 -21.17
C GLU A 111 11.51 13.89 -19.86
N GLU A 112 11.12 14.58 -18.78
CA GLU A 112 10.90 13.95 -17.48
C GLU A 112 9.80 12.87 -17.64
N GLY A 113 10.24 11.63 -17.84
CA GLY A 113 9.35 10.50 -18.00
C GLY A 113 8.48 10.33 -16.77
N SER A 114 7.17 10.18 -16.97
CA SER A 114 6.23 10.00 -15.87
C SER A 114 6.16 8.53 -15.42
N THR A 115 6.06 8.29 -14.12
CA THR A 115 5.95 6.94 -13.55
C THR A 115 4.50 6.47 -13.48
N ALA A 116 4.26 5.24 -13.94
CA ALA A 116 3.01 4.52 -13.71
C ALA A 116 3.15 3.57 -12.52
N VAL A 117 2.25 3.69 -11.54
CA VAL A 117 2.18 2.81 -10.36
C VAL A 117 0.99 1.86 -10.52
N PHE A 118 1.24 0.54 -10.46
CA PHE A 118 0.20 -0.48 -10.45
C PHE A 118 0.18 -1.24 -9.11
N VAL A 119 -0.90 -1.09 -8.34
CA VAL A 119 -1.07 -1.75 -7.04
C VAL A 119 -1.92 -3.02 -7.18
N VAL A 120 -1.33 -4.17 -6.89
CA VAL A 120 -2.01 -5.49 -6.90
C VAL A 120 -2.64 -5.77 -5.53
N GLY A 121 -3.89 -6.25 -5.53
CA GLY A 121 -4.64 -6.57 -4.31
C GLY A 121 -5.55 -5.45 -3.82
N GLY A 122 -5.48 -4.28 -4.46
CA GLY A 122 -6.34 -3.15 -4.23
C GLY A 122 -5.62 -1.98 -3.58
N VAL A 123 -6.11 -0.77 -3.83
CA VAL A 123 -5.63 0.48 -3.25
C VAL A 123 -6.78 1.24 -2.60
N THR A 124 -6.52 1.92 -1.50
CA THR A 124 -7.54 2.76 -0.85
C THR A 124 -7.57 4.17 -1.46
N ARG A 125 -8.67 4.89 -1.25
CA ARG A 125 -8.80 6.29 -1.70
C ARG A 125 -7.78 7.22 -1.02
N ALA A 126 -7.47 6.97 0.24
CA ALA A 126 -6.47 7.75 0.99
C ALA A 126 -5.06 7.50 0.45
N GLU A 127 -4.72 6.26 0.08
CA GLU A 127 -3.45 5.97 -0.61
C GLU A 127 -3.39 6.66 -1.97
N ILE A 128 -4.45 6.63 -2.78
CA ILE A 128 -4.51 7.39 -4.04
C ILE A 128 -4.28 8.89 -3.77
N ALA A 129 -4.87 9.45 -2.71
CA ALA A 129 -4.70 10.86 -2.35
C ALA A 129 -3.26 11.19 -1.95
N GLY A 130 -2.59 10.30 -1.22
CA GLY A 130 -1.17 10.43 -0.89
C GLY A 130 -0.28 10.31 -2.13
N LEU A 131 -0.56 9.35 -3.03
CA LEU A 131 0.21 9.17 -4.25
C LEU A 131 0.11 10.38 -5.19
N ARG A 132 -1.05 11.02 -5.27
CA ARG A 132 -1.28 12.22 -6.09
C ARG A 132 -0.48 13.45 -5.67
N GLN A 133 0.10 13.47 -4.48
CA GLN A 133 1.01 14.56 -4.08
C GLN A 133 2.37 14.49 -4.79
N MET A 134 2.73 13.34 -5.34
CA MET A 134 3.99 13.14 -6.07
C MET A 134 3.83 13.53 -7.53
N LYS A 135 4.58 14.55 -7.97
CA LYS A 135 4.50 15.07 -9.34
C LYS A 135 4.94 14.07 -10.41
N ASP A 136 5.87 13.19 -10.05
CA ASP A 136 6.48 12.23 -10.98
C ASP A 136 5.56 11.02 -11.26
N ILE A 137 4.41 10.91 -10.59
CA ILE A 137 3.43 9.84 -10.80
C ILE A 137 2.32 10.34 -11.73
N GLY A 138 2.32 9.89 -12.98
CA GLY A 138 1.30 10.28 -13.98
C GLY A 138 0.11 9.33 -14.04
N LEU A 139 0.28 8.08 -13.62
CA LEU A 139 -0.78 7.08 -13.64
C LEU A 139 -0.77 6.24 -12.36
N ILE A 140 -1.93 6.15 -11.72
CA ILE A 140 -2.18 5.23 -10.61
C ILE A 140 -3.24 4.23 -11.08
N ALA A 141 -2.86 2.97 -11.17
CA ALA A 141 -3.73 1.88 -11.52
C ALA A 141 -3.72 0.83 -10.40
N SER A 142 -4.81 0.08 -10.28
CA SER A 142 -4.92 -1.00 -9.29
C SER A 142 -5.92 -2.04 -9.76
N SER A 143 -5.79 -3.27 -9.25
CA SER A 143 -6.77 -4.33 -9.47
C SER A 143 -8.16 -3.99 -8.92
N SER A 144 -8.24 -3.14 -7.89
CA SER A 144 -9.50 -2.72 -7.28
C SER A 144 -9.31 -1.48 -6.40
N ILE A 145 -10.40 -0.76 -6.13
CA ILE A 145 -10.42 0.23 -5.04
C ILE A 145 -11.00 -0.47 -3.81
N VAL A 146 -10.26 -0.46 -2.71
CA VAL A 146 -10.65 -1.18 -1.48
C VAL A 146 -10.86 -0.25 -0.30
N ASN A 147 -11.71 -0.68 0.61
CA ASN A 147 -11.92 -0.09 1.93
C ASN A 147 -12.14 -1.23 2.95
N ARG A 148 -12.43 -0.85 4.19
CA ARG A 148 -12.70 -1.82 5.26
C ARG A 148 -13.84 -2.74 4.86
N GLU A 149 -14.97 -2.20 4.44
CA GLU A 149 -16.19 -2.95 4.13
C GLU A 149 -15.93 -3.97 3.01
N SER A 150 -15.33 -3.54 1.90
CA SER A 150 -15.04 -4.41 0.76
C SER A 150 -14.09 -5.56 1.11
N ILE A 151 -13.11 -5.33 1.99
CA ILE A 151 -12.19 -6.38 2.47
C ILE A 151 -12.95 -7.40 3.31
N PHE A 152 -13.79 -6.93 4.25
CA PHE A 152 -14.56 -7.81 5.11
C PHE A 152 -15.62 -8.60 4.34
N ASP A 153 -16.31 -7.97 3.38
CA ASP A 153 -17.27 -8.63 2.50
C ASP A 153 -16.59 -9.69 1.63
N SER A 154 -15.41 -9.38 1.08
CA SER A 154 -14.62 -10.37 0.33
C SER A 154 -14.25 -11.56 1.19
N LEU A 155 -13.89 -11.35 2.46
CA LEU A 155 -13.60 -12.45 3.39
C LEU A 155 -14.83 -13.30 3.70
N THR A 156 -16.01 -12.70 3.82
CA THR A 156 -17.25 -13.45 4.03
C THR A 156 -17.55 -14.36 2.83
N ASN A 157 -17.29 -13.89 1.61
CA ASN A 157 -17.64 -14.58 0.37
C ASN A 157 -16.58 -15.56 -0.18
N ILE A 158 -15.37 -15.62 0.40
CA ILE A 158 -14.39 -16.67 0.05
C ILE A 158 -14.92 -18.02 0.54
N LEU A 159 -15.23 -18.95 -0.37
CA LEU A 159 -15.71 -20.31 -0.07
C LEU A 159 -14.73 -21.10 0.82
#